data_AF-A0A9P0QGB1-F1
#
_entry.id   AF-A0A9P0QGB1-F1
#
_cell.length_a   1.000
_cell.length_b   1.000
_cell.length_c   1.000
_cell.angle_alpha   90.00
_cell.angle_beta   90.00
_cell.angle_gamma   90.00
#
_symmetry.space_group_name_H-M   'P 1'
#
loop_
_entity.id
_entity.type
_entity.pdbx_description
1 polymer ?
#
loop_
_entity_poly.entity_id
_entity_poly.type
_entity_poly.pdbx_seq_one_letter_code
_entity_poly.pdbx_strand_id
1 'polypeptide(L)'
;MFQIQAQQLYSEFQHELWNLLNSVGDLNRVDPQTYRQIRYYSVVGPAALPPDQLDRYNRLINDMLAIYNSASVCAYLEPLRCDLRLQPDLTAIMAKSRNWDELQHVWTEWRRQTGQKMRDPFEQMVRLSNQASKLNNFTDTAEYWSFPFESTDLFKDLENAWDEVKPFYDQLLTYVRRRLREFYGPERISRQAPLPAHILGNMWAQSWTNIFDITQPYPGQTFLDVTPEMLKQGYTPADLFRLAEDFFVSINMSALPLEFWQGSVLEEPIDRIVLCQPSAWDFCNRRDFRYSYIKIIHMIFTNTEFIRNDTGL
;
A
#
# COMPACT_ATOMS: atom_id res chain seq x y z
N MET A 1 -11.34 -4.77 23.47
CA MET A 1 -12.79 -4.82 23.77
C MET A 1 -13.54 -3.62 23.17
N PHE A 2 -13.08 -2.38 23.35
CA PHE A 2 -13.71 -1.18 22.75
C PHE A 2 -13.68 -1.09 21.21
N GLN A 3 -12.61 -1.53 20.53
CA GLN A 3 -12.51 -1.44 19.05
C GLN A 3 -13.56 -2.28 18.31
N ILE A 4 -13.87 -3.48 18.83
CA ILE A 4 -14.87 -4.37 18.22
C ILE A 4 -16.28 -3.76 18.35
N GLN A 5 -16.58 -3.11 19.48
CA GLN A 5 -17.87 -2.47 19.71
C GLN A 5 -18.13 -1.30 18.76
N ALA A 6 -17.12 -0.45 18.52
CA ALA A 6 -17.28 0.68 17.59
C ALA A 6 -17.50 0.22 16.14
N GLN A 7 -16.78 -0.82 15.70
CA GLN A 7 -16.95 -1.38 14.36
C GLN A 7 -18.34 -2.01 14.19
N GLN A 8 -18.83 -2.73 15.20
CA GLN A 8 -20.17 -3.31 15.20
C GLN A 8 -21.25 -2.24 15.14
N LEU A 9 -21.17 -1.21 16.00
CA LEU A 9 -22.12 -0.09 16.00
C LEU A 9 -22.17 0.64 14.64
N TYR A 10 -21.02 0.88 14.03
CA TYR A 10 -20.97 1.51 12.71
C TYR A 10 -21.57 0.61 11.62
N SER A 11 -21.31 -0.70 11.68
CA SER A 11 -21.91 -1.65 10.75
C SER A 11 -23.42 -1.77 10.91
N GLU A 12 -23.93 -1.73 12.14
CA GLU A 12 -25.37 -1.71 12.44
C GLU A 12 -26.02 -0.44 11.85
N PHE A 13 -25.41 0.73 12.10
CA PHE A 13 -25.85 1.99 11.52
C PHE A 13 -25.89 1.94 9.98
N GLN A 14 -24.85 1.41 9.34
CA GLN A 14 -24.83 1.23 7.88
C GLN A 14 -25.95 0.30 7.40
N HIS A 15 -26.18 -0.82 8.10
CA HIS A 15 -27.21 -1.77 7.73
C HIS A 15 -28.63 -1.19 7.87
N GLU A 16 -28.90 -0.43 8.93
CA GLU A 16 -30.16 0.28 9.11
C GLU A 16 -30.37 1.35 8.02
N LEU A 17 -29.32 2.13 7.72
CA LEU A 17 -29.36 3.13 6.65
C LEU A 17 -29.64 2.48 5.29
N TRP A 18 -29.01 1.35 5.00
CA TRP A 18 -29.23 0.57 3.79
C TRP A 18 -30.69 0.10 3.65
N ASN A 19 -31.26 -0.45 4.73
CA ASN A 19 -32.66 -0.86 4.75
C ASN A 19 -33.61 0.32 4.52
N LEU A 20 -33.32 1.47 5.13
CA LEU A 20 -34.09 2.70 4.92
C LEU A 20 -34.00 3.16 3.47
N LEU A 21 -32.80 3.23 2.90
CA LEU A 21 -32.58 3.73 1.53
C LEU A 21 -33.15 2.81 0.46
N ASN A 22 -33.17 1.49 0.69
CA ASN A 22 -33.85 0.54 -0.19
C ASN A 22 -35.38 0.69 -0.16
N SER A 23 -35.95 1.36 0.85
CA SER A 23 -37.37 1.67 0.95
C SER A 23 -37.75 3.04 0.35
N VAL A 24 -36.74 3.88 0.05
CA VAL A 24 -36.97 5.17 -0.59
C VAL A 24 -37.45 4.93 -2.01
N GLY A 25 -38.60 5.54 -2.36
CA GLY A 25 -39.30 5.34 -3.64
C GLY A 25 -38.59 5.94 -4.85
N ASP A 26 -39.35 6.55 -5.76
CA ASP A 26 -38.85 7.02 -7.06
C ASP A 26 -37.75 8.10 -6.93
N LEU A 27 -36.50 7.70 -7.12
CA LEU A 27 -35.31 8.56 -7.11
C LEU A 27 -35.16 9.42 -8.37
N ASN A 28 -36.01 9.24 -9.39
CA ASN A 28 -35.91 9.98 -10.66
C ASN A 28 -36.21 11.49 -10.54
N ARG A 29 -36.72 11.94 -9.39
CA ARG A 29 -37.05 13.35 -9.12
C ARG A 29 -36.02 14.06 -8.22
N VAL A 30 -34.96 13.37 -7.85
CA VAL A 30 -33.91 13.89 -6.96
C VAL A 30 -32.85 14.60 -7.80
N ASP A 31 -32.26 15.68 -7.27
CA ASP A 31 -31.16 16.36 -7.95
C ASP A 31 -29.91 15.45 -8.05
N PRO A 32 -29.02 15.68 -9.03
CA PRO A 32 -27.88 14.78 -9.27
C PRO A 32 -26.93 14.62 -8.08
N GLN A 33 -26.75 15.64 -7.24
CA GLN A 33 -25.84 15.55 -6.08
C GLN A 33 -26.44 14.70 -4.97
N THR A 34 -27.71 14.93 -4.64
CA THR A 34 -28.43 14.13 -3.66
C THR A 34 -28.60 12.69 -4.15
N TYR A 35 -28.85 12.47 -5.45
CA TYR A 35 -28.88 11.13 -6.04
C TYR A 35 -27.54 10.42 -5.85
N ARG A 36 -26.41 11.10 -6.12
CA ARG A 36 -25.07 10.55 -5.88
C ARG A 36 -24.87 10.19 -4.41
N GLN A 37 -25.24 11.08 -3.48
CA GLN A 37 -25.13 10.79 -2.03
C GLN A 37 -25.94 9.54 -1.65
N ILE A 38 -27.21 9.47 -2.05
CA ILE A 38 -28.08 8.31 -1.80
C ILE A 38 -27.47 7.04 -2.38
N ARG A 39 -26.95 7.09 -3.61
CA ARG A 39 -26.29 5.95 -4.28
C ARG A 39 -25.10 5.44 -3.47
N TYR A 40 -24.25 6.32 -2.95
CA TYR A 40 -23.11 5.91 -2.11
C TYR A 40 -23.54 5.38 -0.75
N TYR A 41 -24.56 5.97 -0.12
CA TYR A 41 -25.08 5.48 1.15
C TYR A 41 -25.83 4.15 1.02
N SER A 42 -26.39 3.83 -0.16
CA SER A 42 -27.04 2.54 -0.43
C SER A 42 -26.06 1.39 -0.70
N VAL A 43 -24.76 1.67 -0.76
CA VAL A 43 -23.72 0.66 -0.96
C VAL A 43 -22.92 0.53 0.33
N VAL A 44 -23.23 -0.50 1.12
CA VAL A 44 -22.64 -0.72 2.46
C VAL A 44 -21.53 -1.76 2.46
N GLY A 45 -21.23 -2.35 1.31
CA GLY A 45 -20.11 -3.26 1.13
C GLY A 45 -20.25 -4.51 2.01
N PRO A 46 -19.20 -4.94 2.74
CA PRO A 46 -19.25 -6.11 3.60
C PRO A 46 -20.34 -6.09 4.67
N ALA A 47 -20.80 -4.92 5.11
CA ALA A 47 -21.87 -4.78 6.11
C ALA A 47 -23.25 -5.27 5.61
N ALA A 48 -23.39 -5.57 4.31
CA ALA A 48 -24.56 -6.25 3.78
C ALA A 48 -24.64 -7.73 4.18
N LEU A 49 -23.51 -8.34 4.58
CA LEU A 49 -23.47 -9.74 5.01
C LEU A 49 -24.26 -9.95 6.32
N PRO A 50 -24.83 -11.16 6.53
CA PRO A 50 -25.34 -11.56 7.84
C PRO A 50 -24.28 -11.42 8.94
N PRO A 51 -24.66 -11.10 10.20
CA PRO A 51 -23.70 -10.82 11.27
C PRO A 51 -22.63 -11.91 11.48
N ASP A 52 -23.00 -13.19 11.37
CA ASP A 52 -22.08 -14.32 11.50
C ASP A 52 -21.04 -14.37 10.37
N GLN A 53 -21.46 -14.02 9.15
CA GLN A 53 -20.59 -13.99 7.97
C GLN A 53 -19.71 -12.75 7.95
N LEU A 54 -20.23 -11.60 8.40
CA LEU A 54 -19.45 -10.37 8.58
C LEU A 54 -18.37 -10.56 9.64
N ASP A 55 -18.70 -11.18 10.78
CA ASP A 55 -17.72 -11.51 11.81
C ASP A 55 -16.63 -12.43 11.26
N ARG A 56 -17.01 -13.45 10.49
CA ARG A 56 -16.05 -14.33 9.82
C ARG A 56 -15.17 -13.57 8.81
N TYR A 57 -15.76 -12.69 8.00
CA TYR A 57 -15.03 -11.86 7.05
C TYR A 57 -13.97 -10.99 7.73
N ASN A 58 -14.37 -10.29 8.81
CA ASN A 58 -13.47 -9.45 9.59
C ASN A 58 -12.35 -10.27 10.24
N ARG A 59 -12.65 -11.47 10.78
CA ARG A 59 -11.63 -12.37 11.35
C ARG A 59 -10.63 -12.83 10.30
N LEU A 60 -11.07 -13.23 9.11
CA LEU A 60 -10.18 -13.65 8.03
C LEU A 60 -9.19 -12.54 7.63
N ILE A 61 -9.66 -11.29 7.52
CA ILE A 61 -8.79 -10.14 7.24
C ILE A 61 -7.78 -9.94 8.37
N ASN A 62 -8.24 -9.94 9.62
CA ASN A 62 -7.37 -9.75 10.79
C ASN A 62 -6.33 -10.87 10.92
N ASP A 63 -6.70 -12.11 10.62
CA ASP A 63 -5.78 -13.26 10.63
C ASP A 63 -4.70 -13.10 9.54
N MET A 64 -5.07 -12.68 8.33
CA MET A 64 -4.11 -12.40 7.25
C MET A 64 -3.18 -11.23 7.58
N LEU A 65 -3.72 -10.15 8.15
CA LEU A 65 -2.92 -9.02 8.64
C LEU A 65 -1.95 -9.46 9.75
N ALA A 66 -2.40 -10.30 10.68
CA ALA A 66 -1.56 -10.84 11.73
C ALA A 66 -0.44 -11.71 11.18
N ILE A 67 -0.73 -12.60 10.21
CA ILE A 67 0.27 -13.41 9.52
C ILE A 67 1.32 -12.52 8.86
N TYR A 68 0.90 -11.50 8.11
CA TYR A 68 1.82 -10.61 7.40
C TYR A 68 2.70 -9.80 8.36
N ASN A 69 2.12 -9.21 9.40
CA ASN A 69 2.82 -8.32 10.33
C ASN A 69 3.72 -9.05 11.33
N SER A 70 3.39 -10.30 11.68
CA SER A 70 4.18 -11.12 12.62
C SER A 70 5.20 -12.02 11.93
N ALA A 71 5.18 -12.11 10.59
CA ALA A 71 6.11 -12.95 9.85
C ALA A 71 7.56 -12.48 10.05
N SER A 72 8.41 -13.44 10.39
CA SER A 72 9.86 -13.29 10.42
C SER A 72 10.53 -14.35 9.55
N VAL A 73 11.74 -14.05 9.10
CA VAL A 73 12.57 -14.92 8.26
C VAL A 73 13.92 -15.16 8.94
N CYS A 74 14.47 -16.35 8.78
CA CYS A 74 15.81 -16.66 9.28
C CYS A 74 16.90 -16.10 8.36
N ALA A 75 17.94 -15.52 8.96
CA ALA A 75 19.08 -14.97 8.25
C ALA A 75 19.78 -16.05 7.40
N TYR A 76 20.25 -15.65 6.22
CA TYR A 76 20.87 -16.58 5.26
C TYR A 76 22.18 -17.18 5.81
N LEU A 77 23.04 -16.36 6.41
CA LEU A 77 24.33 -16.78 6.96
C LEU A 77 24.24 -17.33 8.39
N GLU A 78 23.16 -17.00 9.11
CA GLU A 78 22.96 -17.38 10.52
C GLU A 78 21.58 -18.05 10.69
N PRO A 79 21.45 -19.35 10.38
CA PRO A 79 20.14 -20.02 10.34
C PRO A 79 19.38 -20.04 11.67
N LEU A 80 20.07 -19.83 12.79
CA LEU A 80 19.46 -19.75 14.13
C LEU A 80 18.86 -18.37 14.43
N ARG A 81 19.20 -17.35 13.66
CA ARG A 81 18.69 -15.99 13.81
C ARG A 81 17.43 -15.82 12.97
N CYS A 82 16.26 -15.96 13.59
CA CYS A 82 14.94 -15.95 12.94
C CYS A 82 14.04 -14.76 13.33
N ASP A 83 14.65 -13.64 13.63
CA ASP A 83 13.99 -12.40 14.07
C ASP A 83 13.87 -11.33 12.97
N LEU A 84 14.33 -11.60 11.74
CA LEU A 84 14.31 -10.61 10.66
C LEU A 84 12.88 -10.33 10.20
N ARG A 85 12.44 -9.07 10.32
CA ARG A 85 11.11 -8.62 9.92
C ARG A 85 11.14 -7.94 8.56
N LEU A 86 9.96 -7.84 7.92
CA LEU A 86 9.83 -7.17 6.62
C LEU A 86 10.45 -5.76 6.63
N GLN A 87 10.11 -4.98 7.64
CA GLN A 87 10.70 -3.67 7.91
C GLN A 87 11.31 -3.68 9.32
N PRO A 88 12.55 -3.19 9.49
CA PRO A 88 13.45 -2.67 8.45
C PRO A 88 14.28 -3.75 7.73
N ASP A 89 14.41 -4.96 8.29
CA ASP A 89 15.50 -5.90 7.94
C ASP A 89 15.44 -6.41 6.50
N LEU A 90 14.34 -7.09 6.13
CA LEU A 90 14.24 -7.70 4.80
C LEU A 90 14.20 -6.64 3.70
N THR A 91 13.57 -5.49 3.97
CA THR A 91 13.58 -4.35 3.04
C THR A 91 15.00 -3.84 2.81
N ALA A 92 15.83 -3.73 3.86
CA ALA A 92 17.22 -3.33 3.73
C ALA A 92 18.06 -4.36 2.97
N ILE A 93 17.86 -5.67 3.23
CA ILE A 93 18.56 -6.74 2.50
C ILE A 93 18.18 -6.70 1.02
N MET A 94 16.88 -6.66 0.69
CA MET A 94 16.43 -6.61 -0.70
C MET A 94 16.90 -5.35 -1.45
N ALA A 95 17.06 -4.23 -0.74
CA ALA A 95 17.54 -2.98 -1.33
C ALA A 95 19.06 -2.98 -1.57
N LYS A 96 19.85 -3.46 -0.60
CA LYS A 96 21.32 -3.28 -0.58
C LYS A 96 22.11 -4.52 -1.00
N SER A 97 21.61 -5.73 -0.75
CA SER A 97 22.35 -6.93 -1.11
C SER A 97 22.45 -7.08 -2.63
N ARG A 98 23.59 -7.62 -3.06
CA ARG A 98 23.87 -8.01 -4.45
C ARG A 98 24.24 -9.49 -4.56
N ASN A 99 24.07 -10.23 -3.47
CA ASN A 99 24.28 -11.66 -3.45
C ASN A 99 23.01 -12.37 -3.95
N TRP A 100 23.13 -13.08 -5.08
CA TRP A 100 22.02 -13.80 -5.68
C TRP A 100 21.35 -14.77 -4.71
N ASP A 101 22.12 -15.60 -4.02
CA ASP A 101 21.60 -16.68 -3.19
C ASP A 101 20.94 -16.14 -1.90
N GLU A 102 21.48 -15.04 -1.35
CA GLU A 102 20.86 -14.35 -0.21
C GLU A 102 19.51 -13.72 -0.60
N LEU A 103 19.47 -13.00 -1.72
CA LEU A 103 18.24 -12.40 -2.24
C LEU A 103 17.18 -13.47 -2.55
N GLN A 104 17.59 -14.58 -3.16
CA GLN A 104 16.72 -15.69 -3.47
C GLN A 104 16.17 -16.35 -2.19
N HIS A 105 17.01 -16.56 -1.17
CA HIS A 105 16.61 -17.11 0.14
C HIS A 105 15.56 -16.21 0.79
N VAL A 106 15.85 -14.92 0.96
CA VAL A 106 14.95 -13.96 1.59
C VAL A 106 13.61 -13.86 0.84
N TRP A 107 13.65 -13.76 -0.49
CA TRP A 107 12.45 -13.66 -1.31
C TRP A 107 11.55 -14.89 -1.21
N THR A 108 12.15 -16.08 -1.15
CA THR A 108 11.45 -17.37 -1.08
C THR A 108 10.87 -17.60 0.31
N GLU A 109 11.69 -17.40 1.34
CA GLU A 109 11.28 -17.58 2.73
C GLU A 109 10.18 -16.61 3.13
N TRP A 110 10.25 -15.34 2.71
CA TRP A 110 9.18 -14.37 2.94
C TRP A 110 7.84 -14.88 2.40
N ARG A 111 7.81 -15.41 1.18
CA ARG A 111 6.61 -15.97 0.54
C ARG A 111 6.13 -17.25 1.22
N ARG A 112 7.06 -18.06 1.74
CA ARG A 112 6.73 -19.26 2.52
C ARG A 112 6.08 -18.90 3.86
N GLN A 113 6.61 -17.90 4.56
CA GLN A 113 6.10 -17.51 5.88
C GLN A 113 4.79 -16.71 5.81
N THR A 114 4.53 -16.04 4.69
CA THR A 114 3.31 -15.24 4.49
C THR A 114 2.34 -15.93 3.53
N GLY A 115 2.63 -15.90 2.22
CA GLY A 115 1.73 -16.34 1.15
C GLY A 115 1.19 -17.76 1.32
N GLN A 116 2.04 -18.72 1.72
CA GLN A 116 1.59 -20.10 1.95
C GLN A 116 0.54 -20.20 3.06
N LYS A 117 0.70 -19.44 4.15
CA LYS A 117 -0.25 -19.43 5.28
C LYS A 117 -1.51 -18.63 4.98
N MET A 118 -1.43 -17.63 4.09
CA MET A 118 -2.57 -16.79 3.72
C MET A 118 -3.47 -17.40 2.64
N ARG A 119 -3.07 -18.49 1.98
CA ARG A 119 -3.85 -19.09 0.87
C ARG A 119 -5.29 -19.43 1.28
N ASP A 120 -5.45 -20.27 2.30
CA ASP A 120 -6.76 -20.75 2.73
C ASP A 120 -7.69 -19.64 3.24
N PRO A 121 -7.23 -18.68 4.09
CA PRO A 121 -8.08 -17.56 4.49
C PRO A 121 -8.38 -16.61 3.32
N PHE A 122 -7.46 -16.43 2.37
CA PHE A 122 -7.69 -15.61 1.19
C PHE A 122 -8.78 -16.19 0.28
N GLU A 123 -8.75 -17.50 0.00
CA GLU A 123 -9.79 -18.16 -0.80
C GLU A 123 -11.19 -18.01 -0.14
N GLN A 124 -11.27 -18.10 1.18
CA GLN A 124 -12.52 -17.88 1.92
C GLN A 124 -12.97 -16.42 1.87
N MET A 125 -12.04 -15.47 2.04
CA MET A 125 -12.32 -14.05 1.96
C MET A 125 -12.87 -13.67 0.58
N VAL A 126 -12.31 -14.21 -0.50
CA VAL A 126 -12.79 -13.95 -1.88
C VAL A 126 -14.25 -14.40 -2.05
N ARG A 127 -14.62 -15.59 -1.52
CA ARG A 127 -16.00 -16.07 -1.59
C ARG A 127 -16.97 -15.16 -0.84
N LEU A 128 -16.62 -14.76 0.38
CA LEU A 128 -17.43 -13.84 1.19
C LEU A 128 -17.52 -12.45 0.57
N SER A 129 -16.43 -11.94 -0.03
CA SER A 129 -16.41 -10.65 -0.73
C SER A 129 -17.36 -10.65 -1.92
N ASN A 130 -17.36 -11.73 -2.72
CA ASN A 130 -18.29 -11.86 -3.84
C ASN A 130 -19.73 -11.99 -3.38
N GLN A 131 -19.98 -12.66 -2.26
CA GLN A 131 -21.32 -12.73 -1.68
C GLN A 131 -21.79 -11.34 -1.20
N ALA A 132 -20.94 -10.59 -0.51
CA ALA A 132 -21.24 -9.22 -0.10
C ALA A 132 -21.53 -8.32 -1.30
N SER A 133 -20.74 -8.43 -2.37
CA SER A 133 -20.92 -7.66 -3.60
C SER A 133 -22.27 -7.93 -4.26
N LYS A 134 -22.70 -9.20 -4.32
CA LYS A 134 -24.03 -9.60 -4.81
C LYS A 134 -25.18 -9.03 -3.98
N LEU A 135 -25.01 -8.95 -2.66
CA LEU A 135 -26.01 -8.32 -1.78
C LEU A 135 -26.11 -6.80 -1.99
N ASN A 136 -25.05 -6.18 -2.50
CA ASN A 136 -25.02 -4.76 -2.90
C ASN A 136 -25.41 -4.55 -4.38
N ASN A 137 -26.03 -5.54 -5.04
CA ASN A 137 -26.43 -5.51 -6.46
C ASN A 137 -25.27 -5.38 -7.47
N PHE A 138 -24.06 -5.84 -7.12
CA PHE A 138 -22.94 -5.99 -8.06
C PHE A 138 -22.78 -7.45 -8.49
N THR A 139 -22.19 -7.67 -9.66
CA THR A 139 -21.91 -9.01 -10.20
C THR A 139 -20.82 -9.73 -9.39
N ASP A 140 -19.74 -9.03 -9.06
CA ASP A 140 -18.61 -9.51 -8.27
C ASP A 140 -17.88 -8.38 -7.53
N THR A 141 -16.82 -8.76 -6.81
CA THR A 141 -16.01 -7.80 -6.03
C THR A 141 -15.25 -6.81 -6.91
N ALA A 142 -14.90 -7.15 -8.15
CA ALA A 142 -14.17 -6.26 -9.04
C ALA A 142 -15.07 -5.11 -9.52
N GLU A 143 -16.34 -5.40 -9.83
CA GLU A 143 -17.32 -4.37 -10.14
C GLU A 143 -17.58 -3.46 -8.92
N TYR A 144 -17.73 -4.05 -7.73
CA TYR A 144 -17.86 -3.29 -6.47
C TYR A 144 -16.66 -2.37 -6.22
N TRP A 145 -15.42 -2.81 -6.46
CA TRP A 145 -14.23 -1.96 -6.33
C TRP A 145 -14.13 -0.87 -7.40
N SER A 146 -14.76 -1.09 -8.56
CA SER A 146 -14.79 -0.11 -9.65
C SER A 146 -15.86 0.96 -9.43
N PHE A 147 -16.84 0.72 -8.55
CA PHE A 147 -17.96 1.62 -8.27
C PHE A 147 -17.56 3.08 -7.98
N PRO A 148 -16.54 3.37 -7.13
CA PRO A 148 -16.17 4.75 -6.80
C PRO A 148 -15.63 5.56 -7.97
N PHE A 149 -15.11 4.90 -9.02
CA PHE A 149 -14.60 5.56 -10.20
C PHE A 149 -15.70 6.07 -11.14
N GLU A 150 -16.93 5.55 -10.98
CA GLU A 150 -18.12 5.96 -11.75
C GLU A 150 -17.95 5.96 -13.28
N SER A 151 -17.01 5.16 -13.79
CA SER A 151 -16.76 4.99 -15.22
C SER A 151 -17.14 3.58 -15.65
N THR A 152 -18.00 3.47 -16.66
CA THR A 152 -18.35 2.20 -17.30
C THR A 152 -17.21 1.61 -18.13
N ASP A 153 -16.29 2.47 -18.59
CA ASP A 153 -15.17 2.11 -19.46
C ASP A 153 -13.84 2.00 -18.72
N LEU A 154 -13.84 2.03 -17.36
CA LEU A 154 -12.62 2.05 -16.54
C LEU A 154 -11.58 1.01 -16.96
N PHE A 155 -11.98 -0.25 -17.16
CA PHE A 155 -11.04 -1.31 -17.54
C PHE A 155 -10.42 -1.09 -18.93
N LYS A 156 -11.20 -0.53 -19.86
CA LYS A 156 -10.71 -0.18 -21.20
C LYS A 156 -9.77 1.01 -21.14
N ASP A 157 -10.09 2.02 -20.34
CA ASP A 157 -9.23 3.20 -20.15
C ASP A 157 -7.88 2.79 -19.53
N LEU A 158 -7.90 1.88 -18.56
CA LEU A 158 -6.68 1.31 -17.96
C LEU A 158 -5.84 0.51 -18.97
N GLU A 159 -6.48 -0.30 -19.81
CA GLU A 159 -5.80 -1.06 -20.86
C GLU A 159 -5.15 -0.14 -21.91
N ASN A 160 -5.88 0.88 -22.35
CA ASN A 160 -5.34 1.89 -23.28
C ASN A 160 -4.14 2.63 -22.67
N ALA A 161 -4.25 3.07 -21.41
CA ALA A 161 -3.15 3.74 -20.72
C ALA A 161 -1.92 2.82 -20.57
N TRP A 162 -2.14 1.53 -20.32
CA TRP A 162 -1.06 0.55 -20.27
C TRP A 162 -0.39 0.38 -21.64
N ASP A 163 -1.16 0.30 -22.72
CA ASP A 163 -0.63 0.18 -24.08
C ASP A 163 0.20 1.39 -24.52
N GLU A 164 -0.11 2.59 -24.02
CA GLU A 164 0.71 3.79 -24.23
C GLU A 164 2.05 3.73 -23.48
N VAL A 165 2.06 3.20 -22.25
CA VAL A 165 3.27 3.10 -21.41
C VAL A 165 4.14 1.90 -21.79
N LYS A 166 3.53 0.82 -22.30
CA LYS A 166 4.18 -0.46 -22.56
C LYS A 166 5.42 -0.35 -23.47
N PRO A 167 5.44 0.40 -24.59
CA PRO A 167 6.64 0.53 -25.43
C PRO A 167 7.84 1.11 -24.68
N PHE A 168 7.61 2.10 -23.80
CA PHE A 168 8.67 2.66 -22.96
C PHE A 168 9.12 1.66 -21.89
N TYR A 169 8.17 1.00 -21.24
CA TYR A 169 8.46 -0.05 -20.25
C TYR A 169 9.30 -1.19 -20.87
N ASP A 170 8.98 -1.64 -22.08
CA ASP A 170 9.72 -2.69 -22.78
C ASP A 170 11.17 -2.28 -23.09
N GLN A 171 11.40 -1.02 -23.46
CA GLN A 171 12.76 -0.48 -23.66
C GLN A 171 13.52 -0.42 -22.35
N LEU A 172 12.90 0.09 -21.28
CA LEU A 172 13.49 0.16 -19.95
C LEU A 172 13.83 -1.24 -19.42
N LEU A 173 12.89 -2.19 -19.51
CA LEU A 173 13.08 -3.59 -19.14
C LEU A 173 14.24 -4.22 -19.91
N THR A 174 14.33 -3.97 -21.21
CA THR A 174 15.41 -4.49 -22.06
C THR A 174 16.77 -3.92 -21.63
N TYR A 175 16.83 -2.62 -21.33
CA TYR A 175 18.04 -1.97 -20.84
C TYR A 175 18.47 -2.52 -19.47
N VAL A 176 17.54 -2.60 -18.52
CA VAL A 176 17.77 -3.13 -17.16
C VAL A 176 18.19 -4.59 -17.23
N ARG A 177 17.55 -5.42 -18.06
CA ARG A 177 17.96 -6.81 -18.30
C ARG A 177 19.41 -6.91 -18.77
N ARG A 178 19.82 -6.06 -19.72
CA ARG A 178 21.20 -6.05 -20.20
C ARG A 178 22.18 -5.73 -19.08
N ARG A 179 21.91 -4.69 -18.29
CA ARG A 179 22.77 -4.28 -17.16
C ARG A 179 22.86 -5.34 -16.07
N LEU A 180 21.73 -5.91 -15.67
CA LEU A 180 21.71 -7.00 -14.68
C LEU A 180 22.45 -8.23 -15.20
N ARG A 181 22.34 -8.55 -16.49
CA ARG A 181 23.08 -9.66 -17.11
C ARG A 181 24.59 -9.41 -17.16
N GLU A 182 25.02 -8.17 -17.41
CA GLU A 182 26.44 -7.77 -17.31
C GLU A 182 26.97 -7.97 -15.88
N PHE A 183 26.15 -7.70 -14.86
CA PHE A 183 26.52 -7.80 -13.45
C PHE A 183 26.47 -9.25 -12.89
N TYR A 184 25.32 -9.93 -13.00
CA TYR A 184 25.11 -11.29 -12.47
C TYR A 184 25.61 -12.40 -13.40
N GLY A 185 25.98 -12.03 -14.62
CA GLY A 185 26.52 -12.94 -15.60
C GLY A 185 25.49 -13.67 -16.46
N PRO A 186 25.97 -14.30 -17.53
CA PRO A 186 25.12 -14.86 -18.56
C PRO A 186 24.35 -16.13 -18.18
N GLU A 187 24.82 -16.84 -17.16
CA GLU A 187 24.25 -18.11 -16.70
C GLU A 187 22.97 -17.90 -15.87
N ARG A 188 22.86 -16.76 -15.18
CA ARG A 188 21.75 -16.45 -14.28
C ARG A 188 20.61 -15.69 -14.96
N ILE A 189 20.91 -14.84 -15.95
CA ILE A 189 19.92 -13.96 -16.59
C ILE A 189 19.89 -14.18 -18.09
N SER A 190 18.84 -14.84 -18.60
CA SER A 190 18.64 -15.03 -20.04
C SER A 190 18.34 -13.72 -20.78
N ARG A 191 18.64 -13.67 -22.08
CA ARG A 191 18.34 -12.51 -22.94
C ARG A 191 16.85 -12.37 -23.25
N GLN A 192 16.10 -13.48 -23.22
CA GLN A 192 14.70 -13.53 -23.62
C GLN A 192 13.74 -13.83 -22.47
N ALA A 193 14.23 -14.44 -21.38
CA ALA A 193 13.36 -14.79 -20.26
C ALA A 193 12.91 -13.54 -19.46
N PRO A 194 11.79 -13.65 -18.71
CA PRO A 194 11.44 -12.68 -17.69
C PRO A 194 12.58 -12.49 -16.67
N LEU A 195 12.65 -11.32 -16.07
CA LEU A 195 13.63 -11.05 -15.02
C LEU A 195 13.26 -11.81 -13.74
N PRO A 196 14.24 -12.41 -13.04
CA PRO A 196 14.02 -12.95 -11.70
C PRO A 196 13.53 -11.86 -10.75
N ALA A 197 12.40 -12.08 -10.07
CA ALA A 197 11.77 -11.05 -9.26
C ALA A 197 12.56 -10.65 -7.99
N HIS A 198 13.50 -11.49 -7.55
CA HIS A 198 14.26 -11.27 -6.31
C HIS A 198 15.47 -10.32 -6.47
N ILE A 199 15.87 -9.99 -7.71
CA ILE A 199 17.07 -9.16 -7.96
C ILE A 199 16.75 -7.70 -8.29
N LEU A 200 15.50 -7.27 -8.13
CA LEU A 200 15.01 -5.96 -8.57
C LEU A 200 14.98 -4.91 -7.46
N GLY A 201 15.70 -5.14 -6.36
CA GLY A 201 15.87 -4.13 -5.29
C GLY A 201 14.67 -3.98 -4.35
N ASN A 202 13.62 -4.79 -4.52
CA ASN A 202 12.38 -4.71 -3.76
C ASN A 202 11.75 -6.11 -3.62
N MET A 203 11.07 -6.38 -2.50
CA MET A 203 10.45 -7.68 -2.19
C MET A 203 9.43 -8.15 -3.25
N TRP A 204 8.76 -7.21 -3.92
CA TRP A 204 7.74 -7.46 -4.94
C TRP A 204 8.13 -6.95 -6.32
N ALA A 205 9.36 -6.45 -6.49
CA ALA A 205 9.81 -5.81 -7.73
C ALA A 205 8.92 -4.65 -8.23
N GLN A 206 8.16 -4.02 -7.34
CA GLN A 206 7.24 -2.92 -7.69
C GLN A 206 7.97 -1.61 -8.04
N SER A 207 9.23 -1.48 -7.61
CA SER A 207 10.09 -0.35 -7.88
C SER A 207 11.52 -0.84 -8.00
N TRP A 208 12.25 -0.35 -9.00
CA TRP A 208 13.64 -0.73 -9.30
C TRP A 208 14.65 0.35 -8.93
N THR A 209 14.23 1.32 -8.11
CA THR A 209 15.08 2.44 -7.65
C THR A 209 16.33 1.95 -6.92
N ASN A 210 16.22 0.87 -6.14
CA ASN A 210 17.32 0.33 -5.34
C ASN A 210 18.40 -0.42 -6.13
N ILE A 211 18.23 -0.63 -7.44
CA ILE A 211 19.26 -1.21 -8.33
C ILE A 211 19.88 -0.17 -9.27
N PHE A 212 19.73 1.11 -8.93
CA PHE A 212 20.26 2.21 -9.73
C PHE A 212 21.79 2.17 -9.86
N ASP A 213 22.49 1.74 -8.81
CA ASP A 213 23.94 1.50 -8.82
C ASP A 213 24.38 0.52 -9.92
N ILE A 214 23.58 -0.50 -10.23
CA ILE A 214 23.85 -1.47 -11.30
C ILE A 214 23.42 -0.94 -12.67
N THR A 215 22.30 -0.21 -12.70
CA THR A 215 21.62 0.20 -13.93
C THR A 215 22.00 1.61 -14.39
N GLN A 216 22.94 2.27 -13.73
CA GLN A 216 23.37 3.62 -14.08
C GLN A 216 23.90 3.70 -15.54
N PRO A 217 23.36 4.60 -16.38
CA PRO A 217 23.81 4.75 -17.77
C PRO A 217 25.25 5.25 -17.91
N TYR A 218 25.64 6.22 -17.09
CA TYR A 218 26.93 6.89 -17.15
C TYR A 218 27.68 6.74 -15.82
N PRO A 219 28.50 5.68 -15.67
CA PRO A 219 29.31 5.47 -14.47
C PRO A 219 30.21 6.67 -14.18
N GLY A 220 30.31 7.08 -12.92
CA GLY A 220 31.17 8.19 -12.49
C GLY A 220 30.51 9.57 -12.49
N GLN A 221 29.28 9.71 -13.00
CA GLN A 221 28.45 10.87 -12.69
C GLN A 221 27.72 10.64 -11.36
N THR A 222 27.80 11.61 -10.45
CA THR A 222 27.05 11.56 -9.19
C THR A 222 25.59 11.88 -9.46
N PHE A 223 24.71 10.94 -9.15
CA PHE A 223 23.30 11.24 -8.98
C PHE A 223 23.10 11.96 -7.64
N LEU A 224 22.15 12.89 -7.59
CA LEU A 224 21.84 13.60 -6.36
C LEU A 224 21.14 12.64 -5.41
N ASP A 225 21.86 12.18 -4.39
CA ASP A 225 21.29 11.57 -3.19
C ASP A 225 21.46 12.55 -2.03
N VAL A 226 20.35 13.12 -1.58
CA VAL A 226 20.33 14.09 -0.48
C VAL A 226 20.41 13.43 0.89
N THR A 227 20.27 12.10 0.97
CA THR A 227 20.21 11.37 2.24
C THR A 227 21.42 11.65 3.16
N PRO A 228 22.69 11.59 2.68
CA PRO A 228 23.85 11.85 3.54
C PRO A 228 23.87 13.29 4.08
N GLU A 229 23.43 14.25 3.27
CA GLU A 229 23.43 15.66 3.65
C GLU A 229 22.28 15.97 4.63
N MET A 230 21.11 15.35 4.46
CA MET A 230 20.01 15.43 5.43
C MET A 230 20.44 14.91 6.81
N LEU A 231 21.15 13.77 6.85
CA LEU A 231 21.68 13.21 8.08
C LEU A 231 22.74 14.13 8.72
N LYS A 232 23.61 14.71 7.90
CA LYS A 232 24.66 15.64 8.36
C LYS A 232 24.08 16.93 8.93
N GLN A 233 22.98 17.43 8.35
CA GLN A 233 22.25 18.60 8.83
C GLN A 233 21.33 18.29 10.03
N GLY A 234 21.19 17.01 10.41
CA GLY A 234 20.42 16.60 11.58
C GLY A 234 18.90 16.69 11.39
N TYR A 235 18.40 16.48 10.15
CA TYR A 235 16.96 16.46 9.89
C TYR A 235 16.26 15.39 10.73
N THR A 236 15.18 15.79 11.39
CA THR A 236 14.26 14.86 12.05
C THR A 236 13.04 14.59 11.16
N PRO A 237 12.29 13.50 11.38
CA PRO A 237 11.02 13.27 10.69
C PRO A 237 10.06 14.46 10.81
N ALA A 238 9.98 15.12 11.96
CA ALA A 238 9.16 16.31 12.14
C ALA A 238 9.59 17.47 11.21
N ASP A 239 10.88 17.65 10.97
CA ASP A 239 11.38 18.69 10.06
C ASP A 239 11.01 18.39 8.60
N LEU A 240 10.89 17.12 8.24
CA LEU A 240 10.51 16.69 6.89
C LEU A 240 9.02 16.98 6.62
N PHE A 241 8.17 16.72 7.62
CA PHE A 241 6.78 17.15 7.57
C PHE A 241 6.62 18.68 7.51
N ARG A 242 7.47 19.45 8.21
CA ARG A 242 7.44 20.91 8.13
C ARG A 242 7.85 21.41 6.74
N LEU A 243 8.88 20.81 6.14
CA LEU A 243 9.26 21.12 4.75
C LEU A 243 8.12 20.80 3.78
N ALA A 244 7.42 19.68 3.97
CA ALA A 244 6.25 19.34 3.17
C ALA A 244 5.12 20.37 3.37
N GLU A 245 4.81 20.75 4.62
CA GLU A 245 3.84 21.80 4.93
C GLU A 245 4.20 23.14 4.27
N ASP A 246 5.45 23.58 4.39
CA ASP A 246 5.94 24.82 3.77
C ASP A 246 5.74 24.81 2.24
N PHE A 247 5.97 23.65 1.59
CA PHE A 247 5.68 23.48 0.18
C PHE A 247 4.18 23.68 -0.12
N PHE A 248 3.28 23.02 0.61
CA PHE A 248 1.83 23.15 0.40
C PHE A 248 1.34 24.59 0.65
N VAL A 249 1.84 25.24 1.70
CA VAL A 249 1.54 26.66 1.98
C VAL A 249 2.07 27.57 0.87
N SER A 250 3.25 27.26 0.30
CA SER A 250 3.82 28.05 -0.80
C SER A 250 2.97 28.06 -2.08
N ILE A 251 2.17 27.01 -2.29
CA ILE A 251 1.19 26.90 -3.38
C ILE A 251 -0.23 27.26 -2.94
N ASN A 252 -0.36 28.01 -1.85
CA ASN A 252 -1.62 28.54 -1.31
C ASN A 252 -2.64 27.46 -0.87
N MET A 253 -2.14 26.31 -0.42
CA MET A 253 -2.95 25.30 0.28
C MET A 253 -2.96 25.56 1.79
N SER A 254 -3.83 24.86 2.51
CA SER A 254 -3.99 25.03 3.96
C SER A 254 -2.81 24.40 4.71
N ALA A 255 -2.33 25.10 5.75
CA ALA A 255 -1.38 24.55 6.71
C ALA A 255 -2.01 23.40 7.51
N LEU A 256 -1.17 22.53 8.08
CA LEU A 256 -1.61 21.42 8.90
C LEU A 256 -2.15 21.94 10.24
N PRO A 257 -3.29 21.42 10.74
CA PRO A 257 -3.85 21.85 12.01
C PRO A 257 -2.96 21.45 13.19
N LEU A 258 -3.10 22.14 14.32
CA LEU A 258 -2.30 21.85 15.52
C LEU A 258 -2.53 20.41 16.03
N GLU A 259 -3.77 19.93 15.89
CA GLU A 259 -4.19 18.58 16.23
C GLU A 259 -3.41 17.51 15.44
N PHE A 260 -3.01 17.80 14.20
CA PHE A 260 -2.17 16.89 13.41
C PHE A 260 -0.83 16.64 14.10
N TRP A 261 -0.14 17.70 14.52
CA TRP A 261 1.17 17.60 15.15
C TRP A 261 1.11 16.93 16.53
N GLN A 262 -0.01 17.07 17.25
CA GLN A 262 -0.22 16.46 18.55
C GLN A 262 -0.67 15.00 18.47
N GLY A 263 -1.44 14.64 17.44
CA GLY A 263 -2.08 13.33 17.31
C GLY A 263 -1.32 12.34 16.41
N SER A 264 -0.43 12.80 15.53
CA SER A 264 0.28 11.96 14.58
C SER A 264 1.43 11.17 15.21
N VAL A 265 1.69 10.00 14.66
CA VAL A 265 2.85 9.15 15.00
C VAL A 265 3.85 9.26 13.85
N LEU A 266 4.80 10.19 13.98
CA LEU A 266 5.83 10.45 12.98
C LEU A 266 7.11 9.61 13.20
N GLU A 267 7.25 9.03 14.39
CA GLU A 267 8.38 8.18 14.77
C GLU A 267 7.89 6.91 15.47
N GLU A 268 8.69 5.85 15.39
CA GLU A 268 8.40 4.60 16.09
C GLU A 268 8.41 4.83 17.60
N PRO A 269 7.30 4.55 18.30
CA PRO A 269 7.24 4.64 19.74
C PRO A 269 8.09 3.52 20.38
N ILE A 270 8.88 3.86 21.39
CA ILE A 270 9.79 2.90 22.07
C ILE A 270 9.00 1.88 22.92
N ASP A 271 7.80 2.25 23.37
CA ASP A 271 7.00 1.50 24.34
C ASP A 271 6.08 0.45 23.72
N ARG A 272 5.90 0.45 22.38
CA ARG A 272 4.93 -0.45 21.73
C ARG A 272 5.25 -0.72 20.27
N ILE A 273 4.84 -1.91 19.82
CA ILE A 273 4.88 -2.29 18.42
C ILE A 273 3.68 -1.64 17.72
N VAL A 274 3.92 -0.89 16.64
CA VAL A 274 2.87 -0.29 15.81
C VAL A 274 3.00 -0.73 14.35
N LEU A 275 1.93 -0.57 13.59
CA LEU A 275 1.86 -1.00 12.20
C LEU A 275 2.68 -0.06 11.32
N CYS A 276 3.75 -0.56 10.70
CA CYS A 276 4.79 0.27 10.06
C CYS A 276 4.44 0.80 8.66
N GLN A 277 3.26 0.48 8.14
CA GLN A 277 2.87 0.95 6.81
C GLN A 277 2.43 2.42 6.88
N PRO A 278 3.01 3.32 6.07
CA PRO A 278 2.56 4.72 6.02
C PRO A 278 1.06 4.77 5.76
N SER A 279 0.35 5.62 6.51
CA SER A 279 -1.09 5.84 6.34
C SER A 279 -1.49 7.23 6.83
N ALA A 280 -2.45 7.84 6.14
CA ALA A 280 -3.11 9.08 6.52
C ALA A 280 -4.54 8.76 6.97
N TRP A 281 -5.00 9.43 8.02
CA TRP A 281 -6.27 9.16 8.69
C TRP A 281 -7.08 10.44 8.83
N ASP A 282 -8.31 10.41 8.32
CA ASP A 282 -9.34 11.42 8.57
C ASP A 282 -10.33 10.88 9.62
N PHE A 283 -10.54 11.64 10.70
CA PHE A 283 -11.49 11.29 11.77
C PHE A 283 -12.90 11.83 11.49
N CYS A 284 -13.18 12.28 10.27
CA CYS A 284 -14.48 12.70 9.74
C CYS A 284 -15.14 13.85 10.50
N ASN A 285 -14.35 14.66 11.23
CA ASN A 285 -14.84 15.83 11.98
C ASN A 285 -14.36 17.17 11.40
N ARG A 286 -13.70 17.13 10.22
CA ARG A 286 -13.12 18.28 9.50
C ARG A 286 -12.03 19.04 10.28
N ARG A 287 -11.45 18.44 11.32
CA ARG A 287 -10.44 19.07 12.19
C ARG A 287 -9.27 18.15 12.50
N ASP A 288 -9.56 16.90 12.83
CA ASP A 288 -8.59 15.91 13.28
C ASP A 288 -8.18 15.02 12.09
N PHE A 289 -6.98 15.32 11.59
CA PHE A 289 -6.30 14.56 10.56
C PHE A 289 -4.98 14.10 11.16
N ARG A 290 -4.59 12.85 10.92
CA ARG A 290 -3.37 12.28 11.51
C ARG A 290 -2.59 11.46 10.51
N TYR A 291 -1.28 11.40 10.71
CA TYR A 291 -0.39 10.53 9.97
C TYR A 291 0.21 9.46 10.89
N SER A 292 0.34 8.24 10.39
CA SER A 292 1.01 7.14 11.08
C SER A 292 2.08 6.55 10.18
N TYR A 293 3.35 6.69 10.56
CA TYR A 293 4.49 6.17 9.82
C TYR A 293 5.70 5.86 10.70
N ILE A 294 6.55 4.95 10.23
CA ILE A 294 7.75 4.50 10.93
C ILE A 294 9.00 4.58 10.04
N LYS A 295 9.91 5.46 10.45
CA LYS A 295 11.38 5.55 10.22
C LYS A 295 11.97 4.77 9.04
N ILE A 296 12.41 5.49 8.00
CA ILE A 296 13.81 5.57 7.49
C ILE A 296 13.98 6.96 6.82
N ILE A 297 14.94 7.79 7.25
CA ILE A 297 15.31 9.02 6.50
C ILE A 297 16.02 8.59 5.22
N HIS A 298 15.38 8.77 4.07
CA HIS A 298 15.92 8.41 2.75
C HIS A 298 15.31 9.31 1.66
N MET A 299 15.99 9.60 0.57
CA MET A 299 15.43 10.41 -0.51
C MET A 299 14.17 9.79 -1.18
N ILE A 300 14.05 8.47 -1.21
CA ILE A 300 12.80 7.80 -1.65
C ILE A 300 11.64 8.14 -0.70
N PHE A 301 11.95 8.39 0.56
CA PHE A 301 10.99 8.75 1.60
C PHE A 301 10.41 10.14 1.36
N THR A 302 11.21 11.14 0.96
CA THR A 302 10.70 12.50 0.68
C THR A 302 9.66 12.45 -0.44
N ASN A 303 9.89 11.64 -1.48
CA ASN A 303 8.93 11.46 -2.57
C ASN A 303 7.63 10.77 -2.14
N THR A 304 7.68 9.88 -1.15
CA THR A 304 6.48 9.19 -0.65
C THR A 304 5.59 10.13 0.16
N GLU A 305 6.18 11.11 0.86
CA GLU A 305 5.47 12.14 1.59
C GLU A 305 4.78 13.15 0.65
N PHE A 306 5.45 13.55 -0.43
CA PHE A 306 4.84 14.45 -1.43
C PHE A 306 3.66 13.81 -2.18
N ILE A 307 3.73 12.52 -2.52
CA ILE A 307 2.73 11.85 -3.38
C ILE A 307 1.43 11.51 -2.63
N ARG A 308 1.44 11.39 -1.29
CA ARG A 308 0.25 10.99 -0.53
C ARG A 308 -0.59 12.13 0.07
N ASN A 309 -0.12 13.37 0.02
CA ASN A 309 -0.95 14.52 0.36
C ASN A 309 -1.98 14.87 -0.75
N ASP A 310 -1.93 14.18 -1.89
CA ASP A 310 -2.91 14.30 -2.99
C ASP A 310 -4.20 13.50 -2.75
N THR A 311 -4.51 13.08 -1.52
CA THR A 311 -5.89 12.68 -1.19
C THR A 311 -6.76 13.92 -1.17
N GLY A 312 -7.28 14.25 -2.36
CA GLY A 312 -8.16 15.36 -2.62
C GLY A 312 -9.29 15.44 -1.60
N LEU A 313 -9.50 16.68 -1.16
CA LEU A 313 -10.71 17.17 -0.49
C LEU A 313 -11.98 16.78 -1.26
#